data_AF-A0AAJ6KLT1-F1
#
_entry.id   AF-A0AAJ6KLT1-F1
#
_cell.length_a   1.000
_cell.length_b   1.000
_cell.length_c   1.000
_cell.angle_alpha   90.00
_cell.angle_beta   90.00
_cell.angle_gamma   90.00
#
_symmetry.space_group_name_H-M   'P 1'
#
loop_
_entity.id
_entity.type
_entity.pdbx_description
1 polymer ?
#
loop_
_entity_poly.entity_id
_entity_poly.type
_entity_poly.pdbx_seq_one_letter_code
_entity_poly.pdbx_strand_id
1 'polypeptide(L)' 'MTDIQHPAQTLRHFADWLEEHSYRYDRLLWRDNGERSTVAETYRQIASQARQHAYRYARLAE' A
#
# COMPACT_ATOMS: atom_id res chain seq x y z
N MET A 1 -5.00 13.35 -24.85
CA MET A 1 -5.80 13.55 -23.62
C MET A 1 -5.08 12.82 -22.53
N THR A 2 -4.46 13.57 -21.61
CA THR A 2 -3.79 12.99 -20.44
C THR A 2 -4.88 12.31 -19.62
N ASP A 3 -4.92 10.99 -19.67
CA ASP A 3 -5.74 10.15 -18.81
C ASP A 3 -5.28 10.45 -17.39
N ILE A 4 -5.95 11.42 -16.75
CA ILE A 4 -5.77 11.67 -15.32
C ILE A 4 -6.37 10.44 -14.67
N GLN A 5 -5.54 9.39 -14.52
CA GLN A 5 -5.87 8.27 -13.68
C GLN A 5 -6.43 8.84 -12.39
N HIS A 6 -7.71 8.60 -12.13
CA HIS A 6 -8.40 9.18 -10.99
C HIS A 6 -7.49 9.03 -9.76
N PRO A 7 -7.22 10.09 -8.98
CA PRO A 7 -6.25 10.01 -7.89
C PRO A 7 -6.54 8.86 -6.92
N ALA A 8 -7.82 8.48 -6.79
CA ALA A 8 -8.25 7.29 -6.07
C ALA A 8 -7.77 5.95 -6.70
N GLN A 9 -7.82 5.79 -8.03
CA GLN A 9 -7.27 4.62 -8.73
C GLN A 9 -5.76 4.54 -8.58
N THR A 10 -5.04 5.66 -8.78
CA THR A 10 -3.58 5.71 -8.61
C THR A 10 -3.17 5.32 -7.19
N LEU A 11 -3.85 5.85 -6.17
CA LEU A 11 -3.58 5.49 -4.77
C LEU A 11 -3.93 4.05 -4.45
N ARG A 12 -4.94 3.48 -5.11
CA ARG A 12 -5.30 2.08 -4.95
C ARG A 12 -4.24 1.15 -5.55
N HIS A 13 -3.74 1.45 -6.75
CA HIS A 13 -2.62 0.72 -7.35
C HIS A 13 -1.35 0.84 -6.53
N PHE A 14 -1.07 2.03 -5.98
CA PHE A 14 0.07 2.24 -5.09
C PHE A 14 -0.04 1.42 -3.80
N ALA A 15 -1.23 1.35 -3.19
CA ALA A 15 -1.47 0.53 -2.02
C ALA A 15 -1.31 -0.97 -2.29
N ASP A 16 -1.76 -1.44 -3.46
CA ASP A 16 -1.63 -2.84 -3.88
C ASP A 16 -0.15 -3.22 -4.06
N TRP A 17 0.61 -2.35 -4.73
CA TRP A 17 2.05 -2.48 -4.87
C TRP A 17 2.76 -2.55 -3.50
N LEU A 18 2.45 -1.63 -2.58
CA LEU A 18 3.04 -1.64 -1.24
C LEU A 18 2.71 -2.92 -0.47
N GLU A 19 1.51 -3.46 -0.63
CA GLU A 19 1.11 -4.71 0.02
C GLU A 19 1.88 -5.92 -0.55
N GLU A 20 2.04 -6.01 -1.87
CA GLU A 20 2.87 -7.04 -2.51
C GLU A 20 4.32 -6.99 -2.00
N HIS A 21 4.91 -5.79 -1.96
CA HIS A 21 6.26 -5.59 -1.44
C HIS A 21 6.35 -5.95 0.04
N SER A 22 5.33 -5.64 0.83
CA SER A 22 5.30 -6.02 2.23
C SER A 22 5.39 -7.54 2.41
N TYR A 23 4.66 -8.33 1.62
CA TYR A 23 4.74 -9.80 1.68
C TYR A 23 6.09 -10.33 1.22
N ARG A 24 6.69 -9.70 0.21
CA ARG A 24 8.03 -10.05 -0.26
C ARG A 24 9.08 -9.80 0.82
N TYR A 25 9.03 -8.66 1.50
CA TYR A 25 9.94 -8.34 2.60
C TYR A 25 9.67 -9.17 3.85
N ASP A 26 8.42 -9.52 4.14
CA ASP A 26 8.03 -10.41 5.23
C ASP A 26 8.70 -11.79 5.04
N ARG A 27 8.70 -12.31 3.80
CA ARG A 27 9.35 -13.58 3.44
C ARG A 27 10.88 -13.48 3.39
N LEU A 28 11.44 -12.42 2.82
CA LEU A 28 12.90 -12.25 2.66
C LEU A 28 13.61 -11.94 3.98
N LEU A 29 12.97 -11.15 4.83
CA LEU A 29 13.51 -10.69 6.10
C LEU A 29 12.85 -11.41 7.27
N TRP A 30 12.24 -12.56 7.01
CA TRP A 30 11.68 -13.43 8.04
C TRP A 30 12.80 -13.75 9.01
N ARG A 31 12.75 -13.15 10.20
CA ARG A 31 13.74 -13.43 11.24
C ARG A 31 13.48 -14.83 11.78
N ASP A 32 14.56 -15.55 12.08
CA ASP A 32 14.55 -16.94 12.55
C ASP A 32 13.60 -17.15 13.76
N ASN A 33 13.31 -16.08 14.52
CA ASN A 33 12.45 -16.07 15.70
C ASN A 33 10.94 -15.84 15.41
N GLY A 34 10.51 -15.75 14.15
CA GLY A 34 9.11 -15.46 13.80
C GLY A 34 8.69 -13.99 14.00
N GLU A 35 9.63 -13.11 14.30
CA GLU A 35 9.39 -11.66 14.32
C GLU A 35 9.22 -11.12 12.90
N ARG A 36 8.11 -10.41 12.67
CA ARG A 36 7.85 -9.74 11.39
C ARG A 36 8.92 -8.70 11.10
N SER A 37 9.29 -8.62 9.82
CA SER A 37 10.23 -7.60 9.36
C SER A 37 9.64 -6.20 9.57
N THR A 38 10.39 -5.34 10.27
CA THR A 38 10.04 -3.91 10.47
C THR A 38 9.80 -3.19 9.14
N VAL A 39 10.52 -3.61 8.08
CA VAL A 39 10.31 -3.10 6.73
C VAL A 39 8.94 -3.51 6.21
N ALA A 40 8.59 -4.80 6.28
CA ALA A 40 7.27 -5.29 5.86
C ALA A 40 6.13 -4.59 6.62
N GLU A 41 6.29 -4.35 7.92
CA GLU A 41 5.31 -3.63 8.73
C GLU A 41 5.14 -2.18 8.27
N THR A 42 6.26 -1.49 7.98
CA THR A 42 6.23 -0.12 7.45
C THR A 42 5.48 -0.04 6.12
N TYR A 43 5.76 -0.97 5.19
CA TYR A 43 5.06 -1.03 3.90
C TYR A 43 3.54 -1.28 4.08
N ARG A 44 3.14 -2.16 5.01
CA ARG A 44 1.72 -2.38 5.34
C ARG A 44 1.04 -1.12 5.89
N GLN A 45 1.72 -0.36 6.75
CA GLN A 45 1.18 0.89 7.29
C GLN A 45 0.96 1.93 6.17
N ILE A 46 1.95 2.10 5.28
CA ILE A 46 1.83 3.05 4.17
C ILE A 46 0.72 2.59 3.19
N ALA A 47 0.60 1.29 2.93
CA ALA A 47 -0.48 0.74 2.09
C ALA A 47 -1.86 1.05 2.67
N SER A 48 -2.02 0.88 3.98
CA SER A 48 -3.26 1.22 4.70
C SER A 48 -3.59 2.71 4.57
N GLN A 49 -2.61 3.60 4.76
CA GLN A 49 -2.79 5.03 4.58
C GLN A 49 -3.20 5.38 3.14
N ALA A 50 -2.51 4.82 2.14
CA ALA A 50 -2.84 5.03 0.73
C ALA A 50 -4.28 4.62 0.40
N ARG A 51 -4.79 3.50 0.95
CA ARG A 51 -6.19 3.08 0.82
C ARG A 51 -7.17 4.07 1.46
N GLN A 52 -6.85 4.57 2.65
CA GLN A 52 -7.67 5.58 3.32
C GLN A 52 -7.74 6.87 2.51
N HIS A 53 -6.62 7.31 1.94
CA HIS A 53 -6.58 8.46 1.05
C HIS A 53 -7.39 8.20 -0.23
N ALA A 54 -7.23 7.04 -0.86
CA ALA A 54 -8.02 6.65 -2.05
C ALA A 54 -9.53 6.72 -1.78
N TYR A 55 -9.98 6.20 -0.64
CA TYR A 55 -11.38 6.26 -0.23
C TYR A 55 -11.87 7.70 -0.05
N ARG A 56 -11.06 8.57 0.59
CA ARG A 56 -11.41 9.99 0.75
C ARG A 56 -11.52 10.71 -0.59
N TYR A 57 -10.59 10.46 -1.52
CA TYR A 57 -10.66 11.06 -2.86
C TYR A 57 -11.83 10.55 -3.67
N ALA A 58 -12.16 9.26 -3.59
CA ALA A 58 -13.35 8.70 -4.23
C ALA A 58 -14.62 9.39 -3.72
N ARG A 59 -14.74 9.54 -2.40
CA ARG A 59 -15.89 10.19 -1.75
C ARG A 59 -16.01 11.69 -2.04
N LEU A 60 -14.89 12.39 -2.23
CA LEU A 60 -14.88 13.82 -2.61
C LEU A 60 -15.19 14.04 -4.10
N ALA A 61 -15.09 12.99 -4.92
CA ALA A 61 -15.38 13.04 -6.35
C ALA A 61 -16.83 12.60 -6.68
N GLU A 62 -17.60 12.16 -5.68
CA GLU A 62 -19.06 11.95 -5.72
C GLU A 62 -19.80 13.24 -5.35
#